data_AF-A0A4Z0V485-F1
#
_entry.id   AF-A0A4Z0V485-F1
#
_cell.length_a   1.000
_cell.length_b   1.000
_cell.length_c   1.000
_cell.angle_alpha   90.00
_cell.angle_beta   90.00
_cell.angle_gamma   90.00
#
_symmetry.space_group_name_H-M   'P 1'
#
loop_
_entity.id
_entity.type
_entity.pdbx_description
1 polymer ?
#
loop_
_entity_poly.entity_id
_entity_poly.type
_entity_poly.pdbx_seq_one_letter_code
_entity_poly.pdbx_strand_id
1 'polypeptide(L)'
;MANMEYVNLGLKLGNMNAVGRYIYILLVVMVILPVDLFGSGVAVAPWFALFLGIMYALFFECPYPKFNKKTSKYLLQASVVGLGFGMNLTESLKSGSEGMLFTVVSVVSVMVVGVLVGYWLHIGRKTSYLISSGTAICGGSAIAAVAPVLKADDRDMAVSLGVVFVLNAVALFIFPPIGAFFDMSAQQFGTWAAIAIHDTSSVVGAGDAYSNLLAAQGVANAGDALKLATLIKLTRALWIIPLALVTMVIFRDRKSSISIPWFIFLFIIAMVLNTYLPMPEWLTSSLVYLARKGLVLTLFLIGAGLSVKMVKSVGFKPFLLAVILWIVIGVSSFLVVMNTID
;
A
#
# COMPACT_ATOMS: atom_id res chain seq x y z
N MET A 1 34.68 -10.75 -36.19
CA MET A 1 34.37 -11.19 -34.81
C MET A 1 33.33 -10.29 -34.14
N ALA A 2 33.48 -8.95 -34.13
CA ALA A 2 32.52 -8.03 -33.49
C ALA A 2 31.04 -8.21 -33.93
N ASN A 3 30.75 -8.40 -35.23
CA ASN A 3 29.37 -8.61 -35.71
C ASN A 3 28.71 -9.90 -35.20
N MET A 4 29.47 -10.97 -34.94
CA MET A 4 28.92 -12.19 -34.34
C MET A 4 28.64 -12.01 -32.85
N GLU A 5 29.40 -11.17 -32.16
CA GLU A 5 29.17 -10.84 -30.75
C GLU A 5 27.91 -9.99 -30.56
N TYR A 6 27.69 -8.98 -31.42
CA TYR A 6 26.47 -8.18 -31.39
C TYR A 6 25.20 -8.98 -31.73
N VAL A 7 25.28 -9.90 -32.70
CA VAL A 7 24.15 -10.79 -33.04
C VAL A 7 23.86 -11.79 -31.91
N ASN A 8 24.89 -12.36 -31.29
CA ASN A 8 24.71 -13.24 -30.12
C ASN A 8 24.19 -12.50 -28.89
N LEU A 9 24.62 -11.24 -28.68
CA LEU A 9 24.10 -10.39 -27.60
C LEU A 9 22.64 -10.01 -27.85
N GLY A 10 22.28 -9.67 -29.08
CA GLY A 10 20.90 -9.39 -29.50
C GLY A 10 19.97 -10.60 -29.37
N LEU A 11 20.45 -11.79 -29.73
CA LEU A 11 19.70 -13.05 -29.54
C LEU A 11 19.58 -13.43 -28.06
N LYS A 12 20.63 -13.26 -27.25
CA LYS A 12 20.58 -13.46 -25.79
C LYS A 12 19.60 -12.51 -25.12
N LEU A 13 19.61 -11.23 -25.47
CA LEU A 13 18.67 -10.22 -24.95
C LEU A 13 17.23 -10.51 -25.37
N GLY A 14 17.00 -10.94 -26.63
CA GLY A 14 15.69 -11.38 -27.11
C GLY A 14 15.14 -12.59 -26.36
N ASN A 15 15.98 -13.62 -26.14
CA ASN A 15 15.59 -14.83 -25.41
C ASN A 15 15.36 -14.57 -23.92
N MET A 16 16.17 -13.72 -23.27
CA MET A 16 15.97 -13.35 -21.86
C MET A 16 14.63 -12.64 -21.62
N ASN A 17 14.19 -11.82 -22.58
CA ASN A 17 12.88 -11.16 -22.52
C ASN A 17 11.70 -12.13 -22.75
N ALA A 18 11.88 -13.16 -23.57
CA ALA A 18 10.88 -14.21 -23.77
C ALA A 18 10.77 -15.12 -22.53
N VAL A 19 11.89 -15.56 -21.98
CA VAL A 19 11.95 -16.37 -20.74
C VAL A 19 11.34 -15.61 -19.56
N GLY A 20 11.69 -14.34 -19.38
CA GLY A 20 11.10 -13.48 -18.34
C GLY A 20 9.57 -13.40 -18.45
N ARG A 21 9.02 -13.29 -19.66
CA ARG A 21 7.57 -13.28 -19.88
C ARG A 21 6.90 -14.59 -19.45
N TYR A 22 7.48 -15.75 -19.77
CA TYR A 22 6.93 -17.04 -19.35
C TYR A 22 7.00 -17.22 -17.83
N ILE A 23 8.13 -16.87 -17.21
CA ILE A 23 8.30 -16.89 -15.75
C ILE A 23 7.25 -15.97 -15.09
N TYR A 24 7.07 -14.77 -15.63
CA TYR A 24 6.07 -13.82 -15.13
C TYR A 24 4.65 -14.40 -15.16
N ILE A 25 4.23 -15.00 -16.28
CA ILE A 25 2.91 -15.62 -16.40
C ILE A 25 2.77 -16.79 -15.41
N LEU A 26 3.81 -17.62 -15.29
CA LEU A 26 3.82 -18.74 -14.35
C LEU A 26 3.66 -18.26 -12.90
N LEU A 27 4.38 -17.20 -12.49
CA LEU A 27 4.26 -16.61 -11.16
C LEU A 27 2.87 -16.00 -10.92
N VAL A 28 2.29 -15.32 -11.92
CA VAL A 28 0.90 -14.83 -11.83
C VAL A 28 -0.08 -15.98 -11.62
N VAL A 29 0.06 -17.06 -12.39
CA VAL A 29 -0.78 -18.26 -12.26
C VAL A 29 -0.59 -18.88 -10.88
N MET A 30 0.64 -19.03 -10.39
CA MET A 30 0.94 -19.55 -9.06
C MET A 30 0.29 -18.73 -7.94
N VAL A 31 0.32 -17.39 -8.04
CA VAL A 31 -0.29 -16.49 -7.05
C VAL A 31 -1.81 -16.57 -7.07
N ILE A 32 -2.41 -16.69 -8.26
CA ILE A 32 -3.87 -16.76 -8.42
C ILE A 32 -4.41 -18.12 -8.01
N LEU A 33 -3.70 -19.20 -8.33
CA LEU A 33 -4.17 -20.57 -8.11
C LEU A 33 -4.59 -20.75 -6.64
N PRO A 34 -5.78 -21.31 -6.38
CA PRO A 34 -6.27 -21.54 -5.04
C PRO A 34 -5.61 -22.80 -4.49
N VAL A 35 -4.30 -22.74 -4.22
CA VAL A 35 -3.51 -23.87 -3.70
C VAL A 35 -4.08 -24.38 -2.37
N ASP A 36 -4.73 -23.47 -1.63
CA ASP A 36 -5.54 -23.71 -0.44
C ASP A 36 -6.71 -24.68 -0.67
N LEU A 37 -7.35 -24.69 -1.84
CA LEU A 37 -8.42 -25.64 -2.20
C LEU A 37 -7.90 -27.05 -2.52
N PHE A 38 -6.61 -27.20 -2.83
CA PHE A 38 -5.98 -28.50 -3.16
C PHE A 38 -5.48 -29.27 -1.92
N GLY A 39 -5.89 -28.87 -0.71
CA GLY A 39 -5.66 -29.63 0.52
C GLY A 39 -4.32 -29.40 1.22
N SER A 40 -3.48 -28.47 0.74
CA SER A 40 -2.24 -28.11 1.45
C SER A 40 -2.46 -27.12 2.60
N GLY A 41 -3.60 -26.42 2.63
CA GLY A 41 -3.92 -25.41 3.65
C GLY A 41 -3.05 -24.14 3.60
N VAL A 42 -2.11 -24.03 2.65
CA VAL A 42 -1.19 -22.88 2.56
C VAL A 42 -1.66 -21.91 1.48
N ALA A 43 -2.34 -20.85 1.90
CA ALA A 43 -2.61 -19.70 1.03
C ALA A 43 -1.31 -18.89 0.81
N VAL A 44 -1.12 -18.36 -0.41
CA VAL A 44 0.01 -17.48 -0.71
C VAL A 44 -0.15 -16.19 0.10
N ALA A 45 0.73 -15.99 1.08
CA ALA A 45 0.69 -14.80 1.92
C ALA A 45 0.97 -13.51 1.10
N PRO A 46 0.32 -12.37 1.43
CA PRO A 46 0.53 -11.08 0.78
C PRO A 46 2.01 -10.65 0.67
N TRP A 47 2.79 -10.83 1.75
CA TRP A 47 4.22 -10.50 1.76
C TRP A 47 5.01 -11.37 0.78
N PHE A 48 4.65 -12.64 0.63
CA PHE A 48 5.36 -13.58 -0.23
C PHE A 48 5.11 -13.28 -1.70
N ALA A 49 3.87 -12.91 -2.06
CA ALA A 49 3.55 -12.45 -3.40
C ALA A 49 4.34 -11.18 -3.77
N LEU A 50 4.45 -10.22 -2.84
CA LEU A 50 5.29 -9.04 -3.05
C LEU A 50 6.77 -9.41 -3.20
N PHE A 51 7.29 -10.30 -2.34
CA PHE A 51 8.66 -10.81 -2.42
C PHE A 51 8.96 -11.41 -3.79
N LEU A 52 8.09 -12.30 -4.29
CA LEU A 52 8.22 -12.91 -5.61
C LEU A 52 8.21 -11.87 -6.73
N GLY A 53 7.34 -10.85 -6.62
CA GLY A 53 7.32 -9.75 -7.57
C GLY A 53 8.64 -8.96 -7.58
N ILE A 54 9.19 -8.64 -6.41
CA ILE A 54 10.47 -7.93 -6.29
C ILE A 54 11.61 -8.79 -6.82
N MET A 55 11.67 -10.07 -6.45
CA MET A 55 12.66 -11.01 -6.97
C MET A 55 12.60 -11.07 -8.49
N TYR A 56 11.40 -11.15 -9.07
CA TYR A 56 11.22 -11.06 -10.52
C TYR A 56 11.82 -9.76 -11.09
N ALA A 57 11.52 -8.61 -10.49
CA ALA A 57 11.98 -7.30 -10.95
C ALA A 57 13.51 -7.08 -10.83
N LEU A 58 14.22 -7.87 -10.02
CA LEU A 58 15.68 -7.84 -9.92
C LEU A 58 16.37 -8.51 -11.11
N PHE A 59 15.76 -9.58 -11.66
CA PHE A 59 16.35 -10.36 -12.75
C PHE A 59 15.77 -10.02 -14.13
N PHE A 60 14.53 -9.55 -14.19
CA PHE A 60 13.81 -9.31 -15.43
C PHE A 60 13.13 -7.94 -15.44
N GLU A 61 13.01 -7.35 -16.63
CA GLU A 61 12.14 -6.19 -16.80
C GLU A 61 10.66 -6.61 -16.76
N CYS A 62 9.81 -5.72 -16.24
CA CYS A 62 8.37 -5.94 -16.23
C CYS A 62 7.87 -6.09 -17.68
N PRO A 63 7.29 -7.25 -18.07
CA PRO A 63 6.96 -7.53 -19.46
C PRO A 63 5.76 -6.72 -19.94
N TYR A 64 4.85 -6.37 -19.02
CA TYR A 64 3.62 -5.63 -19.31
C TYR A 64 3.44 -4.42 -18.37
N PRO A 65 4.30 -3.38 -18.44
CA PRO A 65 4.32 -2.30 -17.45
C PRO A 65 3.02 -1.47 -17.41
N LYS A 66 2.40 -1.21 -18.57
CA LYS A 66 1.10 -0.52 -18.66
C LYS A 66 -0.03 -1.34 -18.05
N PHE A 67 -0.02 -2.65 -18.31
CA PHE A 67 -0.99 -3.58 -17.73
C PHE A 67 -0.82 -3.66 -16.22
N ASN A 68 0.38 -3.94 -15.70
CA ASN A 68 0.62 -4.04 -14.26
C ASN A 68 0.17 -2.78 -13.53
N LYS A 69 0.56 -1.59 -14.03
CA LYS A 69 0.18 -0.32 -13.41
C LYS A 69 -1.34 -0.12 -13.38
N LYS A 70 -2.06 -0.46 -14.46
CA LYS A 70 -3.52 -0.31 -14.54
C LYS A 70 -4.22 -1.36 -13.68
N THR A 71 -3.82 -2.61 -13.82
CA THR A 71 -4.41 -3.76 -13.12
C THR A 71 -4.16 -3.68 -11.64
N SER A 72 -2.94 -3.40 -11.16
CA SER A 72 -2.68 -3.25 -9.72
C SER A 72 -3.52 -2.13 -9.10
N LYS A 73 -3.70 -1.00 -9.80
CA LYS A 73 -4.55 0.09 -9.33
C LYS A 73 -6.01 -0.34 -9.16
N TYR A 74 -6.64 -0.87 -10.21
CA TYR A 74 -8.07 -1.19 -10.17
C TYR A 74 -8.36 -2.46 -9.35
N LEU A 75 -7.47 -3.44 -9.39
CA LEU A 75 -7.59 -4.65 -8.60
C LEU A 75 -7.44 -4.35 -7.11
N LEU A 76 -6.51 -3.47 -6.70
CA LEU A 76 -6.44 -2.99 -5.31
C LEU A 76 -7.76 -2.38 -4.87
N GLN A 77 -8.33 -1.49 -5.68
CA GLN A 77 -9.59 -0.83 -5.39
C GLN A 77 -10.74 -1.83 -5.25
N ALA A 78 -10.84 -2.79 -6.17
CA ALA A 78 -11.84 -3.85 -6.12
C ALA A 78 -11.67 -4.75 -4.89
N SER A 79 -10.44 -5.14 -4.57
CA SER A 79 -10.11 -5.91 -3.36
C SER A 79 -10.49 -5.17 -2.10
N VAL A 80 -10.16 -3.89 -1.99
CA VAL A 80 -10.56 -3.07 -0.83
C VAL A 80 -12.08 -3.03 -0.69
N VAL A 81 -12.81 -2.75 -1.77
CA VAL A 81 -14.29 -2.74 -1.74
C VAL A 81 -14.83 -4.12 -1.34
N GLY A 82 -14.26 -5.20 -1.88
CA GLY A 82 -14.63 -6.57 -1.55
C GLY A 82 -14.40 -6.94 -0.08
N LEU A 83 -13.31 -6.46 0.53
CA LEU A 83 -13.05 -6.61 1.97
C LEU A 83 -14.11 -5.91 2.84
N GLY A 84 -14.75 -4.86 2.34
CA GLY A 84 -15.84 -4.16 3.02
C GLY A 84 -17.05 -5.06 3.31
N PHE A 85 -17.26 -6.11 2.50
CA PHE A 85 -18.30 -7.13 2.75
C PHE A 85 -17.98 -8.08 3.91
N GLY A 86 -16.79 -7.97 4.53
CA GLY A 86 -16.41 -8.71 5.73
C GLY A 86 -16.37 -7.84 6.99
N MET A 87 -16.89 -6.62 6.94
CA MET A 87 -16.75 -5.62 8.01
C MET A 87 -18.11 -5.10 8.49
N ASN A 88 -18.24 -4.90 9.80
CA ASN A 88 -19.42 -4.32 10.43
C ASN A 88 -19.27 -2.80 10.55
N LEU A 89 -20.24 -2.04 10.04
CA LEU A 89 -20.21 -0.58 10.01
C LEU A 89 -20.19 0.05 11.41
N THR A 90 -20.94 -0.49 12.36
CA THR A 90 -21.09 0.09 13.70
C THR A 90 -19.78 0.01 14.48
N GLU A 91 -19.15 -1.18 14.50
CA GLU A 91 -17.83 -1.38 15.11
C GLU A 91 -16.77 -0.52 14.43
N SER A 92 -16.83 -0.50 13.10
CA SER A 92 -15.98 0.30 12.24
C SER A 92 -16.04 1.80 12.52
N LEU A 93 -17.24 2.36 12.64
CA LEU A 93 -17.42 3.80 12.93
C LEU A 93 -16.88 4.16 14.32
N LYS A 94 -17.08 3.28 15.31
CA LYS A 94 -16.54 3.48 16.65
C LYS A 94 -15.02 3.59 16.62
N SER A 95 -14.32 2.59 16.07
CA SER A 95 -12.86 2.60 15.95
C SER A 95 -12.32 3.73 15.06
N GLY A 96 -13.05 4.09 14.00
CA GLY A 96 -12.68 5.20 13.13
C GLY A 96 -12.76 6.57 13.81
N SER A 97 -13.74 6.76 14.71
CA SER A 97 -13.94 8.02 15.44
C SER A 97 -12.84 8.28 16.48
N GLU A 98 -12.41 7.23 17.18
CA GLU A 98 -11.31 7.29 18.16
C GLU A 98 -9.97 7.67 17.49
N GLY A 99 -9.74 7.21 16.26
CA GLY A 99 -8.55 7.52 15.47
C GLY A 99 -8.54 8.89 14.76
N MET A 100 -9.63 9.68 14.85
CA MET A 100 -9.77 10.91 14.04
C MET A 100 -8.80 12.01 14.46
N LEU A 101 -8.70 12.33 15.76
CA LEU A 101 -7.77 13.34 16.25
C LEU A 101 -6.32 12.96 15.92
N PHE A 102 -5.99 11.69 16.11
CA PHE A 102 -4.67 11.16 15.82
C PHE A 102 -4.33 11.23 14.33
N THR A 103 -5.33 11.02 13.46
CA THR A 103 -5.20 11.24 12.02
C THR A 103 -4.85 12.69 11.70
N VAL A 104 -5.54 13.67 12.27
CA VAL A 104 -5.27 15.09 12.00
C VAL A 104 -3.84 15.44 12.40
N VAL A 105 -3.47 15.09 13.64
CA VAL A 105 -2.15 15.40 14.20
C VAL A 105 -1.06 14.72 13.39
N SER A 106 -1.22 13.45 13.04
CA SER A 106 -0.22 12.71 12.23
C SER A 106 -0.09 13.29 10.83
N VAL A 107 -1.19 13.58 10.13
CA VAL A 107 -1.15 14.17 8.78
C VAL A 107 -0.45 15.52 8.81
N VAL A 108 -0.84 16.41 9.72
CA VAL A 108 -0.24 17.75 9.85
C VAL A 108 1.24 17.64 10.22
N SER A 109 1.58 16.80 11.18
CA SER A 109 2.97 16.62 11.63
C SER A 109 3.86 16.08 10.51
N VAL A 110 3.41 15.05 9.79
CA VAL A 110 4.16 14.48 8.65
C VAL A 110 4.33 15.52 7.54
N MET A 111 3.30 16.31 7.25
CA MET A 111 3.41 17.39 6.25
C MET A 111 4.40 18.47 6.67
N VAL A 112 4.35 18.93 7.92
CA VAL A 112 5.25 19.95 8.45
C VAL A 112 6.69 19.44 8.48
N VAL A 113 6.93 18.30 9.13
CA VAL A 113 8.26 17.68 9.21
C VAL A 113 8.81 17.38 7.83
N GLY A 114 7.98 16.85 6.92
CA GLY A 114 8.41 16.47 5.58
C GLY A 114 8.81 17.64 4.69
N VAL A 115 8.10 18.76 4.81
CA VAL A 115 8.49 20.01 4.11
C VAL A 115 9.74 20.62 4.74
N LEU A 116 9.86 20.65 6.06
CA LEU A 116 11.03 21.22 6.76
C LEU A 116 12.30 20.40 6.53
N VAL A 117 12.24 19.08 6.74
CA VAL A 117 13.37 18.17 6.49
C VAL A 117 13.69 18.13 5.00
N GLY A 118 12.67 18.17 4.13
CA GLY A 118 12.89 18.24 2.69
C GLY A 118 13.63 19.49 2.25
N TYR A 119 13.29 20.65 2.84
CA TYR A 119 14.03 21.89 2.66
C TYR A 119 15.47 21.76 3.16
N TRP A 120 15.68 21.23 4.36
CA TRP A 120 17.02 21.02 4.94
C TRP A 120 17.91 20.09 4.11
N LEU A 121 17.33 19.01 3.55
CA LEU A 121 18.03 18.09 2.65
C LEU A 121 18.25 18.66 1.23
N HIS A 122 17.76 19.87 0.95
CA HIS A 122 17.79 20.53 -0.37
C HIS A 122 17.09 19.69 -1.45
N ILE A 123 15.92 19.17 -1.13
CA ILE A 123 15.04 18.45 -2.07
C ILE A 123 14.11 19.47 -2.74
N GLY A 124 13.80 19.24 -4.02
CA GLY A 124 12.84 20.06 -4.75
C GLY A 124 11.50 20.16 -4.00
N ARG A 125 10.94 21.38 -3.93
CA ARG A 125 9.72 21.68 -3.16
C ARG A 125 8.55 20.76 -3.53
N LYS A 126 8.38 20.46 -4.84
CA LYS A 126 7.32 19.56 -5.32
C LYS A 126 7.56 18.12 -4.87
N THR A 127 8.76 17.58 -5.08
CA THR A 127 9.13 16.22 -4.64
C THR A 127 8.98 16.04 -3.13
N SER A 128 9.48 16.99 -2.32
CA SER A 128 9.35 16.96 -0.85
C SER A 128 7.88 16.99 -0.43
N TYR A 129 7.06 17.87 -1.02
CA TYR A 129 5.63 17.94 -0.72
C TYR A 129 4.89 16.66 -1.13
N LEU A 130 5.20 16.09 -2.29
CA LEU A 130 4.61 14.84 -2.75
C LEU A 130 4.97 13.67 -1.84
N ILE A 131 6.24 13.50 -1.48
CA ILE A 131 6.70 12.46 -0.54
C ILE A 131 6.00 12.63 0.81
N SER A 132 5.90 13.87 1.30
CA SER A 132 5.21 14.17 2.57
C SER A 132 3.73 13.82 2.48
N SER A 133 3.05 14.21 1.39
CA SER A 133 1.63 13.93 1.17
C SER A 133 1.32 12.43 1.04
N GLY A 134 2.19 11.69 0.34
CA GLY A 134 2.09 10.24 0.21
C GLY A 134 2.25 9.55 1.55
N THR A 135 3.30 9.93 2.28
CA THR A 135 3.62 9.43 3.63
C THR A 135 2.48 9.72 4.61
N ALA A 136 1.89 10.92 4.57
CA ALA A 136 0.88 11.35 5.52
C ALA A 136 -0.46 10.61 5.40
N ILE A 137 -0.80 10.00 4.27
CA ILE A 137 -2.14 9.45 4.02
C ILE A 137 -2.08 8.00 3.53
N CYS A 138 -2.21 7.80 2.22
CA CYS A 138 -2.34 6.50 1.55
C CYS A 138 -1.46 6.42 0.30
N GLY A 139 -0.31 7.09 0.34
CA GLY A 139 0.79 6.85 -0.58
C GLY A 139 0.49 7.35 -1.98
N GLY A 140 0.40 6.41 -2.93
CA GLY A 140 0.21 6.73 -4.33
C GLY A 140 -1.08 7.50 -4.63
N SER A 141 -2.16 7.25 -3.89
CA SER A 141 -3.44 7.95 -4.09
C SER A 141 -3.35 9.43 -3.69
N ALA A 142 -2.65 9.74 -2.60
CA ALA A 142 -2.42 11.12 -2.17
C ALA A 142 -1.49 11.85 -3.15
N ILE A 143 -0.39 11.20 -3.57
CA ILE A 143 0.52 11.74 -4.59
C ILE A 143 -0.26 12.06 -5.88
N ALA A 144 -1.09 11.14 -6.36
CA ALA A 144 -1.88 11.33 -7.58
C ALA A 144 -2.93 12.44 -7.47
N ALA A 145 -3.48 12.69 -6.27
CA ALA A 145 -4.45 13.76 -6.05
C ALA A 145 -3.78 15.14 -5.92
N VAL A 146 -2.59 15.21 -5.30
CA VAL A 146 -1.87 16.45 -5.02
C VAL A 146 -1.01 16.89 -6.22
N ALA A 147 -0.51 15.96 -7.02
CA ALA A 147 0.39 16.25 -8.14
C ALA A 147 -0.16 17.19 -9.22
N PRO A 148 -1.42 17.09 -9.68
CA PRO A 148 -2.00 18.05 -10.62
C PRO A 148 -2.03 19.47 -10.04
N VAL A 149 -2.29 19.60 -8.73
CA VAL A 149 -2.32 20.89 -8.01
C VAL A 149 -0.92 21.51 -7.93
N LEU A 150 0.11 20.68 -7.73
CA LEU A 150 1.51 21.12 -7.72
C LEU A 150 2.09 21.36 -9.12
N LYS A 151 1.38 20.96 -10.18
CA LYS A 151 1.91 20.83 -11.55
C LYS A 151 3.23 20.05 -11.53
N ALA A 152 3.23 18.92 -10.82
CA ALA A 152 4.40 18.05 -10.73
C ALA A 152 4.71 17.44 -12.09
N ASP A 153 6.00 17.37 -12.42
CA ASP A 153 6.45 16.71 -13.65
C ASP A 153 6.57 15.18 -13.45
N ASP A 154 6.83 14.46 -14.54
CA ASP A 154 6.95 13.00 -14.50
C ASP A 154 8.10 12.52 -13.58
N ARG A 155 9.14 13.34 -13.41
CA ARG A 155 10.28 13.00 -12.56
C ARG A 155 9.92 13.13 -11.08
N ASP A 156 9.27 14.23 -10.70
CA ASP A 156 8.71 14.42 -9.35
C ASP A 156 7.80 13.25 -8.97
N MET A 157 6.93 12.86 -9.90
CA MET A 157 6.00 11.75 -9.73
C MET A 157 6.72 10.41 -9.60
N ALA A 158 7.65 10.11 -10.49
CA ALA A 158 8.39 8.84 -10.49
C ALA A 158 9.23 8.68 -9.20
N VAL A 159 9.93 9.73 -8.78
CA VAL A 159 10.73 9.71 -7.54
C VAL A 159 9.82 9.52 -6.33
N SER A 160 8.74 10.29 -6.22
CA SER A 160 7.85 10.24 -5.05
C SER A 160 7.14 8.89 -4.93
N LEU A 161 6.60 8.35 -6.04
CA LEU A 161 5.98 7.03 -6.07
C LEU A 161 6.99 5.91 -5.83
N GLY A 162 8.19 6.02 -6.40
CA GLY A 162 9.25 5.03 -6.22
C GLY A 162 9.68 4.92 -4.76
N VAL A 163 9.92 6.05 -4.08
CA VAL A 163 10.25 6.08 -2.65
C VAL A 163 9.15 5.40 -1.83
N VAL A 164 7.89 5.79 -2.04
CA VAL A 164 6.75 5.24 -1.33
C VAL A 164 6.65 3.74 -1.55
N PHE A 165 6.72 3.26 -2.79
CA PHE A 165 6.62 1.82 -3.06
C PHE A 165 7.76 0.99 -2.48
N VAL A 166 8.99 1.52 -2.45
CA VAL A 166 10.12 0.82 -1.82
C VAL A 166 9.88 0.69 -0.31
N LEU A 167 9.54 1.78 0.38
CA LEU A 167 9.28 1.72 1.83
C LEU A 167 8.07 0.85 2.16
N ASN A 168 7.03 0.92 1.34
CA ASN A 168 5.85 0.06 1.43
C ASN A 168 6.21 -1.41 1.32
N ALA A 169 7.14 -1.77 0.44
CA ALA A 169 7.60 -3.14 0.33
C ALA A 169 8.34 -3.58 1.59
N VAL A 170 9.25 -2.75 2.08
CA VAL A 170 9.96 -3.00 3.34
C VAL A 170 8.98 -3.16 4.51
N ALA A 171 7.91 -2.36 4.55
CA ALA A 171 6.90 -2.39 5.62
C ALA A 171 6.25 -3.77 5.80
N LEU A 172 5.92 -4.49 4.72
CA LEU A 172 5.30 -5.83 4.84
C LEU A 172 6.20 -6.85 5.52
N PHE A 173 7.52 -6.69 5.44
CA PHE A 173 8.48 -7.60 6.07
C PHE A 173 8.87 -7.17 7.47
N ILE A 174 8.83 -5.87 7.77
CA ILE A 174 9.28 -5.34 9.06
C ILE A 174 8.15 -5.30 10.09
N PHE A 175 6.95 -4.89 9.70
CA PHE A 175 5.88 -4.61 10.67
C PHE A 175 5.40 -5.87 11.40
N PRO A 176 4.98 -6.97 10.72
CA PRO A 176 4.46 -8.13 11.42
C PRO A 176 5.45 -8.76 12.42
N PRO A 177 6.76 -8.90 12.12
CA PRO A 177 7.74 -9.36 13.10
C PRO A 177 7.93 -8.42 14.29
N ILE A 178 7.88 -7.09 14.09
CA ILE A 178 7.92 -6.14 15.21
C ILE A 178 6.67 -6.30 16.08
N GLY A 179 5.48 -6.40 15.46
CA GLY A 179 4.24 -6.64 16.20
C GLY A 179 4.31 -7.89 17.06
N ALA A 180 4.84 -8.98 16.50
CA ALA A 180 4.99 -10.25 17.19
C ALA A 180 6.04 -10.17 18.31
N PHE A 181 7.13 -9.42 18.09
CA PHE A 181 8.18 -9.24 19.11
C PHE A 181 7.68 -8.48 20.35
N PHE A 182 6.73 -7.57 20.18
CA PHE A 182 6.11 -6.81 21.26
C PHE A 182 4.77 -7.41 21.74
N ASP A 183 4.41 -8.63 21.29
CA ASP A 183 3.16 -9.31 21.61
C ASP A 183 1.92 -8.43 21.42
N MET A 184 1.90 -7.63 20.35
CA MET A 184 0.81 -6.66 20.12
C MET A 184 -0.53 -7.36 19.93
N SER A 185 -1.58 -6.83 20.57
CA SER A 185 -2.96 -7.25 20.30
C SER A 185 -3.36 -6.95 18.84
N ALA A 186 -4.44 -7.57 18.36
CA ALA A 186 -4.95 -7.31 17.02
C ALA A 186 -5.31 -5.83 16.83
N GLN A 187 -5.85 -5.21 17.89
CA GLN A 187 -6.21 -3.80 17.96
C GLN A 187 -4.99 -2.90 17.89
N GLN A 188 -3.96 -3.19 18.69
CA GLN A 188 -2.71 -2.44 18.72
C GLN A 188 -2.00 -2.50 17.36
N PHE A 189 -1.77 -3.70 16.84
CA PHE A 189 -1.08 -3.87 15.56
C PHE A 189 -1.87 -3.23 14.41
N GLY A 190 -3.19 -3.48 14.34
CA GLY A 190 -4.03 -2.93 13.29
C GLY A 190 -3.99 -1.40 13.26
N THR A 191 -4.08 -0.78 14.43
CA THR A 191 -3.99 0.67 14.58
C THR A 191 -2.61 1.19 14.20
N TRP A 192 -1.55 0.64 14.78
CA TRP A 192 -0.18 1.05 14.51
C TRP A 192 0.19 0.91 13.03
N ALA A 193 -0.10 -0.23 12.41
CA ALA A 193 0.13 -0.48 10.99
C ALA A 193 -0.62 0.53 10.11
N ALA A 194 -1.89 0.82 10.42
CA ALA A 194 -2.67 1.83 9.67
C ALA A 194 -2.11 3.25 9.79
N ILE A 195 -1.48 3.58 10.92
CA ILE A 195 -0.85 4.88 11.09
C ILE A 195 0.47 4.93 10.31
N ALA A 196 1.35 3.98 10.61
CA ALA A 196 2.77 4.07 10.28
C ALA A 196 3.13 3.51 8.90
N ILE A 197 2.32 2.64 8.29
CA ILE A 197 2.55 2.20 6.91
C ILE A 197 1.83 3.16 5.97
N HIS A 198 2.49 3.62 4.91
CA HIS A 198 2.01 4.77 4.13
C HIS A 198 1.16 4.42 2.91
N ASP A 199 0.67 3.19 2.79
CA ASP A 199 -0.12 2.76 1.62
C ASP A 199 -1.16 1.72 1.98
N THR A 200 -2.28 1.76 1.26
CA THR A 200 -3.40 0.88 1.49
C THR A 200 -3.05 -0.58 1.21
N SER A 201 -2.36 -0.88 0.11
CA SER A 201 -2.02 -2.27 -0.23
C SER A 201 -1.08 -2.89 0.80
N SER A 202 -0.10 -2.13 1.28
CA SER A 202 0.84 -2.59 2.30
C SER A 202 0.21 -2.72 3.69
N VAL A 203 -0.69 -1.82 4.07
CA VAL A 203 -1.42 -1.93 5.34
C VAL A 203 -2.31 -3.16 5.36
N VAL A 204 -3.09 -3.37 4.29
CA VAL A 204 -3.96 -4.54 4.19
C VAL A 204 -3.11 -5.81 4.17
N GLY A 205 -1.99 -5.82 3.42
CA GLY A 205 -1.07 -6.95 3.40
C GLY A 205 -0.43 -7.25 4.76
N ALA A 206 0.03 -6.23 5.50
CA ALA A 206 0.60 -6.40 6.84
C ALA A 206 -0.46 -6.79 7.88
N GLY A 207 -1.67 -6.25 7.79
CA GLY A 207 -2.79 -6.60 8.64
C GLY A 207 -3.22 -8.06 8.45
N ASP A 208 -3.34 -8.52 7.21
CA ASP A 208 -3.65 -9.93 6.90
C ASP A 208 -2.52 -10.84 7.38
N ALA A 209 -1.28 -10.42 7.17
CA ALA A 209 -0.10 -11.14 7.63
C ALA A 209 -0.12 -11.39 9.14
N TYR A 210 -0.34 -10.32 9.91
CA TYR A 210 -0.38 -10.39 11.36
C TYR A 210 -1.63 -11.12 11.88
N SER A 211 -2.77 -10.95 11.21
CA SER A 211 -3.98 -11.72 11.52
C SER A 211 -3.73 -13.23 11.40
N ASN A 212 -3.02 -13.67 10.36
CA ASN A 212 -2.69 -15.09 10.20
C ASN A 212 -1.69 -15.58 11.27
N LEU A 213 -0.74 -14.73 11.69
CA LEU A 213 0.18 -15.04 12.79
C LEU A 213 -0.56 -15.23 14.12
N LEU A 214 -1.45 -14.30 14.47
CA LEU A 214 -2.30 -14.40 15.68
C LEU A 214 -3.24 -15.61 15.62
N ALA A 215 -3.80 -15.92 14.45
CA ALA A 215 -4.65 -17.09 14.28
C ALA A 215 -3.88 -18.40 14.52
N ALA A 216 -2.64 -18.50 14.03
CA ALA A 216 -1.76 -19.63 14.29
C ALA A 216 -1.39 -19.78 15.78
N GLN A 217 -1.47 -18.69 16.57
CA GLN A 217 -1.28 -18.70 18.02
C GLN A 217 -2.58 -18.97 18.81
N GLY A 218 -3.73 -19.16 18.13
CA GLY A 218 -5.02 -19.44 18.77
C GLY A 218 -5.74 -18.21 19.34
N VAL A 219 -5.39 -17.00 18.90
CA VAL A 219 -6.04 -15.76 19.37
C VAL A 219 -7.42 -15.61 18.73
N ALA A 220 -8.48 -15.54 19.54
CA ALA A 220 -9.87 -15.52 19.09
C ALA A 220 -10.22 -14.36 18.14
N ASN A 221 -9.60 -13.20 18.33
CA ASN A 221 -9.87 -11.96 17.56
C ASN A 221 -8.79 -11.66 16.51
N ALA A 222 -8.06 -12.68 16.05
CA ALA A 222 -6.93 -12.51 15.14
C ALA A 222 -7.26 -11.70 13.88
N GLY A 223 -8.45 -11.91 13.29
CA GLY A 223 -8.90 -11.21 12.08
C GLY A 223 -9.12 -9.71 12.23
N ASP A 224 -9.16 -9.18 13.45
CA ASP A 224 -9.45 -7.77 13.70
C ASP A 224 -8.26 -6.87 13.34
N ALA A 225 -7.03 -7.40 13.32
CA ALA A 225 -5.85 -6.65 12.89
C ALA A 225 -6.01 -6.16 11.45
N LEU A 226 -6.40 -7.05 10.53
CA LEU A 226 -6.69 -6.70 9.14
C LEU A 226 -7.84 -5.69 9.02
N LYS A 227 -8.96 -5.95 9.72
CA LYS A 227 -10.15 -5.10 9.64
C LYS A 227 -9.85 -3.68 10.12
N LEU A 228 -9.26 -3.54 11.30
CA LEU A 228 -8.90 -2.25 11.89
C LEU A 228 -7.86 -1.52 11.05
N ALA A 229 -6.83 -2.25 10.59
CA ALA A 229 -5.79 -1.66 9.76
C ALA A 229 -6.37 -1.06 8.47
N THR A 230 -7.22 -1.84 7.79
CA THR A 230 -7.91 -1.44 6.56
C THR A 230 -8.81 -0.25 6.80
N LEU A 231 -9.62 -0.31 7.86
CA LEU A 231 -10.56 0.75 8.21
C LEU A 231 -9.85 2.08 8.46
N ILE A 232 -8.93 2.10 9.43
CA ILE A 232 -8.26 3.33 9.86
C ILE A 232 -7.48 3.91 8.68
N LYS A 233 -6.90 3.08 7.80
CA LYS A 233 -6.22 3.57 6.59
C LYS A 233 -7.19 4.20 5.59
N LEU A 234 -8.40 3.67 5.42
CA LEU A 234 -9.39 4.20 4.47
C LEU A 234 -10.09 5.46 4.98
N THR A 235 -10.41 5.53 6.28
CA THR A 235 -10.92 6.77 6.88
C THR A 235 -9.92 7.91 6.74
N ARG A 236 -8.62 7.61 6.87
CA ARG A 236 -7.53 8.57 6.57
C ARG A 236 -7.51 8.99 5.10
N ALA A 237 -7.82 8.11 4.16
CA ALA A 237 -7.83 8.45 2.74
C ALA A 237 -8.87 9.52 2.37
N LEU A 238 -9.92 9.73 3.18
CA LEU A 238 -10.85 10.87 3.04
C LEU A 238 -10.15 12.23 3.23
N TRP A 239 -9.03 12.27 3.96
CA TRP A 239 -8.24 13.49 4.17
C TRP A 239 -7.50 13.98 2.93
N ILE A 240 -7.53 13.21 1.83
CA ILE A 240 -7.09 13.69 0.52
C ILE A 240 -7.82 14.98 0.14
N ILE A 241 -9.11 15.10 0.43
CA ILE A 241 -9.92 16.27 0.04
C ILE A 241 -9.45 17.53 0.78
N PRO A 242 -9.42 17.58 2.13
CA PRO A 242 -8.84 18.70 2.88
C PRO A 242 -7.40 19.02 2.45
N LEU A 243 -6.54 18.02 2.30
CA LEU A 243 -5.15 18.23 1.91
C LEU A 243 -5.04 18.88 0.53
N ALA A 244 -5.80 18.40 -0.46
CA ALA A 244 -5.80 18.97 -1.80
C ALA A 244 -6.31 20.43 -1.81
N LEU A 245 -7.35 20.74 -1.02
CA LEU A 245 -7.85 22.11 -0.84
C LEU A 245 -6.78 23.03 -0.23
N VAL A 246 -6.12 22.59 0.84
CA VAL A 246 -5.02 23.34 1.47
C VAL A 246 -3.86 23.51 0.49
N THR A 247 -3.52 22.47 -0.28
CA THR A 247 -2.48 22.54 -1.32
C THR A 247 -2.81 23.61 -2.36
N MET A 248 -4.06 23.67 -2.85
CA MET A 248 -4.51 24.69 -3.81
C MET A 248 -4.31 26.12 -3.28
N VAL A 249 -4.59 26.35 -2.00
CA VAL A 249 -4.38 27.65 -1.35
C VAL A 249 -2.89 27.98 -1.25
N ILE A 250 -2.06 27.04 -0.77
CA ILE A 250 -0.62 27.24 -0.58
C ILE A 250 0.12 27.48 -1.90
N PHE A 251 -0.27 26.76 -2.96
CA PHE A 251 0.35 26.86 -4.28
C PHE A 251 -0.39 27.80 -5.25
N ARG A 252 -1.44 28.49 -4.77
CA ARG A 252 -2.23 29.49 -5.49
C ARG A 252 -2.76 29.00 -6.83
N ASP A 253 -3.20 27.74 -6.89
CA ASP A 253 -3.87 27.20 -8.08
C ASP A 253 -5.37 27.07 -7.84
N ARG A 254 -6.17 27.70 -8.70
CA ARG A 254 -7.64 27.76 -8.62
C ARG A 254 -8.32 26.93 -9.72
N LYS A 255 -7.56 26.35 -10.65
CA LYS A 255 -8.09 25.63 -11.82
C LYS A 255 -7.82 24.13 -11.79
N SER A 256 -7.10 23.63 -10.79
CA SER A 256 -6.76 22.21 -10.69
C SER A 256 -7.94 21.37 -10.21
N SER A 257 -8.17 20.22 -10.86
CA SER A 257 -9.23 19.28 -10.49
C SER A 257 -8.76 18.38 -9.35
N ILE A 258 -9.54 18.29 -8.27
CA ILE A 258 -9.32 17.30 -7.21
C ILE A 258 -9.79 15.94 -7.71
N SER A 259 -8.91 14.95 -7.72
CA SER A 259 -9.28 13.55 -7.97
C SER A 259 -9.76 12.91 -6.68
N ILE A 260 -11.07 12.62 -6.61
CA ILE A 260 -11.67 11.94 -5.46
C ILE A 260 -11.57 10.41 -5.65
N PRO A 261 -11.03 9.66 -4.68
CA PRO A 261 -10.96 8.21 -4.74
C PRO A 261 -12.34 7.55 -4.52
N TRP A 262 -13.11 7.37 -5.60
CA TRP A 262 -14.45 6.79 -5.58
C TRP A 262 -14.57 5.41 -4.91
N PHE A 263 -13.48 4.62 -4.91
CA PHE A 263 -13.49 3.30 -4.28
C PHE A 263 -13.74 3.33 -2.76
N ILE A 264 -13.43 4.45 -2.07
CA ILE A 264 -13.73 4.60 -0.65
C ILE A 264 -15.24 4.61 -0.42
N PHE A 265 -16.00 5.31 -1.27
CA PHE A 265 -17.46 5.33 -1.17
C PHE A 265 -18.05 3.95 -1.45
N LEU A 266 -17.53 3.23 -2.44
CA LEU A 266 -17.95 1.86 -2.73
C LEU A 266 -17.64 0.91 -1.57
N PHE A 267 -16.50 1.09 -0.88
CA PHE A 267 -16.16 0.34 0.32
C PHE A 267 -17.15 0.60 1.47
N ILE A 268 -17.49 1.87 1.72
CA ILE A 268 -18.49 2.23 2.73
C ILE A 268 -19.86 1.62 2.37
N ILE A 269 -20.26 1.67 1.10
CA ILE A 269 -21.49 1.02 0.64
C ILE A 269 -21.43 -0.49 0.89
N ALA A 270 -20.34 -1.17 0.53
CA ALA A 270 -20.18 -2.59 0.78
C ALA A 270 -20.34 -2.95 2.28
N MET A 271 -19.79 -2.13 3.18
CA MET A 271 -19.95 -2.30 4.63
C MET A 271 -21.40 -2.07 5.08
N VAL A 272 -22.06 -1.02 4.58
CA VAL A 272 -23.47 -0.73 4.88
C VAL A 272 -24.34 -1.90 4.44
N LEU A 273 -24.12 -2.41 3.23
CA LEU A 273 -24.83 -3.57 2.70
C LEU A 273 -24.60 -4.80 3.59
N ASN A 274 -23.35 -5.08 3.97
CA ASN A 274 -23.04 -6.21 4.85
C ASN A 274 -23.65 -6.08 6.26
N THR A 275 -23.78 -4.86 6.77
CA THR A 275 -24.25 -4.62 8.15
C THR A 275 -25.76 -4.62 8.28
N TYR A 276 -26.46 -4.04 7.30
CA TYR A 276 -27.91 -3.82 7.40
C TYR A 276 -28.75 -4.71 6.49
N LEU A 277 -28.16 -5.33 5.46
CA LEU A 277 -28.84 -6.33 4.66
C LEU A 277 -28.45 -7.72 5.14
N PRO A 278 -29.41 -8.63 5.39
CA PRO A 278 -29.12 -10.02 5.72
C PRO A 278 -28.61 -10.74 4.46
N MET A 279 -27.33 -10.54 4.14
CA MET A 279 -26.69 -11.20 3.01
C MET A 279 -26.32 -12.64 3.37
N PRO A 280 -26.46 -13.60 2.44
CA PRO A 280 -26.05 -14.98 2.68
C PRO A 280 -24.56 -15.07 3.02
N GLU A 281 -24.21 -15.87 4.02
CA GLU A 281 -22.82 -16.04 4.49
C GLU A 281 -21.88 -16.55 3.38
N TRP A 282 -22.39 -17.40 2.48
CA TRP A 282 -21.60 -17.89 1.34
C TRP A 282 -21.20 -16.76 0.38
N LEU A 283 -22.05 -15.73 0.24
CA LEU A 283 -21.80 -14.60 -0.66
C LEU A 283 -20.73 -13.68 -0.07
N THR A 284 -20.89 -13.28 1.19
CA THR A 284 -19.92 -12.41 1.88
C THR A 284 -18.56 -13.09 2.00
N SER A 285 -18.53 -14.38 2.38
CA SER A 285 -17.30 -15.15 2.48
C SER A 285 -16.59 -15.31 1.14
N SER A 286 -17.34 -15.54 0.04
CA SER A 286 -16.77 -15.62 -1.30
C SER A 286 -16.21 -14.28 -1.78
N LEU A 287 -16.91 -13.17 -1.53
CA LEU A 287 -16.45 -11.82 -1.87
C LEU A 287 -15.17 -11.47 -1.13
N VAL A 288 -15.10 -11.74 0.18
CA VAL A 288 -13.92 -11.52 1.01
C VAL A 288 -12.75 -12.40 0.56
N TYR A 289 -13.02 -13.67 0.22
CA TYR A 289 -12.00 -14.58 -0.31
C TYR A 289 -11.40 -14.06 -1.63
N LEU A 290 -12.24 -13.72 -2.61
CA LEU A 290 -11.82 -13.16 -3.89
C LEU A 290 -11.07 -11.84 -3.71
N ALA A 291 -11.52 -11.00 -2.77
CA ALA A 291 -10.87 -9.75 -2.43
C ALA A 291 -9.44 -9.96 -1.92
N ARG A 292 -9.24 -10.91 -1.00
CA ARG A 292 -7.90 -11.29 -0.49
C ARG A 292 -7.02 -11.83 -1.61
N LYS A 293 -7.52 -12.73 -2.46
CA LYS A 293 -6.76 -13.25 -3.62
C LYS A 293 -6.37 -12.13 -4.60
N GLY A 294 -7.29 -11.21 -4.88
CA GLY A 294 -7.01 -10.02 -5.69
C GLY A 294 -5.94 -9.10 -5.08
N LEU A 295 -5.91 -8.98 -3.74
CA LEU A 295 -4.90 -8.20 -3.03
C LEU A 295 -3.51 -8.85 -3.15
N VAL A 296 -3.43 -10.17 -2.97
CA VAL A 296 -2.17 -10.92 -3.11
C VAL A 296 -1.63 -10.75 -4.53
N LEU A 297 -2.48 -10.89 -5.56
CA LEU A 297 -2.08 -10.63 -6.95
C LEU A 297 -1.63 -9.18 -7.14
N THR A 298 -2.37 -8.21 -6.59
CA THR A 298 -2.01 -6.79 -6.64
C THR A 298 -0.60 -6.54 -6.11
N LEU A 299 -0.26 -7.12 -4.96
CA LEU A 299 1.06 -6.96 -4.33
C LEU A 299 2.18 -7.58 -5.18
N PHE A 300 1.93 -8.74 -5.79
CA PHE A 300 2.85 -9.30 -6.80
C PHE A 300 3.06 -8.34 -7.97
N LEU A 301 1.98 -7.79 -8.55
CA LEU A 301 2.06 -6.86 -9.68
C LEU A 301 2.82 -5.57 -9.34
N ILE A 302 2.62 -5.07 -8.12
CA ILE A 302 3.36 -3.92 -7.59
C ILE A 302 4.85 -4.27 -7.48
N GLY A 303 5.20 -5.39 -6.84
CA GLY A 303 6.58 -5.86 -6.72
C GLY A 303 7.28 -6.03 -8.06
N ALA A 304 6.62 -6.70 -9.02
CA ALA A 304 7.13 -6.90 -10.38
C ALA A 304 7.29 -5.58 -11.15
N GLY A 305 6.57 -4.52 -10.75
CA GLY A 305 6.68 -3.18 -11.31
C GLY A 305 7.86 -2.36 -10.75
N LEU A 306 8.47 -2.77 -9.63
CA LEU A 306 9.60 -2.07 -8.98
C LEU A 306 10.92 -2.35 -9.69
N SER A 307 11.01 -1.99 -10.97
CA SER A 307 12.23 -2.14 -11.77
C SER A 307 13.45 -1.53 -11.07
N VAL A 308 14.61 -2.17 -11.22
CA VAL A 308 15.90 -1.64 -10.72
C VAL A 308 16.16 -0.21 -11.23
N LYS A 309 15.72 0.12 -12.45
CA LYS A 309 15.80 1.48 -13.01
C LYS A 309 15.00 2.50 -12.20
N MET A 310 13.77 2.15 -11.79
CA MET A 310 12.94 2.99 -10.92
C MET A 310 13.62 3.19 -9.57
N VAL A 311 14.11 2.11 -8.93
CA VAL A 311 14.80 2.21 -7.63
C VAL A 311 16.07 3.06 -7.74
N LYS A 312 16.86 2.90 -8.80
CA LYS A 312 18.05 3.74 -9.05
C LYS A 312 17.71 5.20 -9.36
N SER A 313 16.52 5.47 -9.90
CA SER A 313 16.05 6.85 -10.14
C SER A 313 15.61 7.56 -8.85
N VAL A 314 15.32 6.81 -7.79
CA VAL A 314 15.05 7.33 -6.45
C VAL A 314 16.36 7.82 -5.85
N GLY A 315 16.61 9.12 -5.91
CA GLY A 315 17.81 9.71 -5.31
C GLY A 315 17.89 9.45 -3.81
N PHE A 316 19.11 9.40 -3.26
CA PHE A 316 19.36 9.15 -1.83
C PHE A 316 18.61 10.12 -0.91
N LYS A 317 18.62 11.42 -1.24
CA LYS A 317 17.95 12.47 -0.45
C LYS A 317 16.43 12.26 -0.33
N PRO A 318 15.66 12.09 -1.42
CA PRO A 318 14.25 11.69 -1.37
C PRO A 318 13.97 10.45 -0.51
N PHE A 319 14.83 9.43 -0.63
CA PHE A 319 14.67 8.20 0.16
C PHE A 319 14.89 8.46 1.65
N LEU A 320 15.97 9.18 2.00
CA LEU A 320 16.28 9.56 3.37
C LEU A 320 15.16 10.38 4.01
N LEU A 321 14.58 11.34 3.28
CA LEU A 321 13.42 12.11 3.74
C LEU A 321 12.28 11.18 4.16
N ALA A 322 11.91 10.23 3.30
CA ALA A 322 10.79 9.35 3.59
C ALA A 322 11.09 8.37 4.74
N VAL A 323 12.34 7.89 4.86
CA VAL A 323 12.77 7.08 6.01
C VAL A 323 12.66 7.87 7.30
N ILE A 324 13.11 9.13 7.32
CA ILE A 324 12.97 10.01 8.51
C ILE A 324 11.51 10.16 8.88
N LEU A 325 10.64 10.46 7.91
CA LEU A 325 9.20 10.59 8.18
C LEU A 325 8.60 9.29 8.69
N TRP A 326 9.03 8.15 8.13
CA TRP A 326 8.57 6.83 8.54
C TRP A 326 9.01 6.47 9.96
N ILE A 327 10.23 6.79 10.35
CA ILE A 327 10.72 6.60 11.73
C ILE A 327 9.94 7.51 12.68
N VAL A 328 9.78 8.80 12.35
CA VAL A 328 9.07 9.76 13.19
C VAL A 328 7.64 9.28 13.44
N ILE A 329 6.89 8.93 12.40
CA ILE A 329 5.51 8.49 12.57
C ILE A 329 5.42 7.07 13.13
N GLY A 330 6.33 6.18 12.73
CA GLY A 330 6.38 4.79 13.17
C GLY A 330 6.64 4.68 14.67
N VAL A 331 7.65 5.37 15.17
CA VAL A 331 8.00 5.38 16.60
C VAL A 331 6.95 6.13 17.42
N SER A 332 6.53 7.33 16.98
CA SER A 332 5.54 8.11 17.76
C SER A 332 4.20 7.39 17.86
N SER A 333 3.70 6.81 16.76
CA SER A 333 2.46 6.05 16.80
C SER A 333 2.58 4.71 17.52
N PHE A 334 3.74 4.04 17.43
CA PHE A 334 4.01 2.85 18.24
C PHE A 334 3.87 3.16 19.73
N LEU A 335 4.56 4.22 20.20
CA LEU A 335 4.51 4.62 21.61
C LEU A 335 3.08 4.98 22.04
N VAL A 336 2.34 5.74 21.23
CA VAL A 336 0.97 6.09 21.56
C VAL A 336 0.09 4.84 21.64
N VAL A 337 0.15 3.95 20.65
CA VAL A 337 -0.66 2.72 20.62
C VAL A 337 -0.37 1.85 21.83
N MET A 338 0.90 1.61 22.16
CA MET A 338 1.29 0.76 23.29
C MET A 338 0.89 1.33 24.66
N ASN A 339 0.64 2.64 24.76
CA ASN A 339 0.27 3.30 26.02
C ASN A 339 -1.23 3.64 26.12
N THR A 340 -2.00 3.51 25.04
CA THR A 340 -3.40 3.98 24.99
C THR A 340 -4.40 2.93 24.54
N ILE A 341 -3.94 1.83 23.92
CA ILE A 341 -4.79 0.75 23.45
C ILE A 341 -4.46 -0.50 24.26
N ASP A 342 -5.45 -0.97 25.01
CA ASP A 342 -5.43 -2.25 25.74
C ASP A 342 -5.75 -3.42 24.79
#